data_AF-A0A853F528-F1
#
_entry.id   AF-A0A853F528-F1
#
_cell.length_a   1.000
_cell.length_b   1.000
_cell.length_c   1.000
_cell.angle_alpha   90.00
_cell.angle_beta   90.00
_cell.angle_gamma   90.00
#
_symmetry.space_group_name_H-M   'P 1'
#
loop_
_entity.id
_entity.type
_entity.pdbx_description
1 polymer ?
#
loop_
_entity_poly.entity_id
_entity_poly.type
_entity_poly.pdbx_seq_one_letter_code
_entity_poly.pdbx_strand_id
1 'polypeptide(L)'
;MISYDINDNKLDIRAMEIDLDSIFNNLLVNSIDSFIRQKDNNNRKVKLKLAIQIKNIIDYFDNGEGLSQDIRSIQMFLKHFYTTKRNEHTGEEIGQDSACG
;
A
#
# COMPACT_ATOMS: atom_id res chain seq x y z
N MET A 1 -15.92 4.97 8.34
CA MET A 1 -16.49 4.60 7.03
C MET A 1 -15.47 4.96 5.97
N ILE A 2 -14.93 3.98 5.24
CA ILE A 2 -14.01 4.25 4.13
C ILE A 2 -14.87 4.61 2.91
N SER A 3 -14.59 5.75 2.27
CA SER A 3 -15.29 6.19 1.07
C SER A 3 -14.38 6.08 -0.15
N TYR A 4 -14.94 5.62 -1.27
CA TYR A 4 -14.24 5.47 -2.54
C TYR A 4 -14.91 6.38 -3.59
N ASP A 5 -14.10 7.02 -4.42
CA ASP A 5 -14.54 7.89 -5.51
C ASP A 5 -13.90 7.36 -6.80
N ILE A 6 -14.71 6.69 -7.63
CA ILE A 6 -14.29 6.11 -8.91
C ILE A 6 -14.99 6.92 -10.00
N ASN A 7 -14.23 7.76 -10.70
CA ASN A 7 -14.73 8.46 -11.89
C ASN A 7 -15.00 7.45 -13.01
N ASP A 8 -16.07 7.68 -13.80
CA ASP A 8 -16.61 6.83 -14.89
C ASP A 8 -15.65 6.52 -16.07
N ASN A 9 -14.36 6.80 -15.94
CA ASN A 9 -13.34 6.40 -16.89
C ASN A 9 -13.07 4.89 -16.75
N LYS A 10 -13.86 4.09 -17.46
CA LYS A 10 -13.66 2.63 -17.54
C LYS A 10 -12.26 2.33 -18.08
N LEU A 11 -11.48 1.59 -17.30
CA LEU A 11 -10.20 1.04 -17.71
C LEU A 11 -10.41 -0.38 -18.23
N ASP A 12 -9.95 -0.65 -19.43
CA ASP A 12 -9.79 -2.02 -19.94
C ASP A 12 -8.30 -2.29 -20.13
N ILE A 13 -7.79 -3.31 -19.43
CA ILE A 13 -6.39 -3.71 -19.46
C ILE A 13 -6.28 -5.22 -19.60
N ARG A 14 -5.36 -5.65 -20.46
CA ARG A 14 -4.93 -7.05 -20.49
C ARG A 14 -3.86 -7.25 -19.42
N ALA A 15 -4.27 -7.78 -18.28
CA ALA A 15 -3.40 -8.12 -17.16
C ALA A 15 -3.84 -9.44 -16.53
N MET A 16 -2.97 -10.06 -15.73
CA MET A 16 -3.37 -11.17 -14.88
C MET A 16 -4.07 -10.60 -13.64
N GLU A 17 -5.29 -11.04 -13.37
CA GLU A 17 -6.09 -10.60 -12.22
C GLU A 17 -5.37 -10.81 -10.89
N ILE A 18 -4.70 -11.96 -10.75
CA ILE A 18 -3.96 -12.36 -9.55
C ILE A 18 -2.87 -11.34 -9.17
N ASP A 19 -2.18 -10.76 -10.17
CA ASP A 19 -1.13 -9.78 -9.91
C ASP A 19 -1.74 -8.46 -9.38
N LEU A 20 -2.85 -8.03 -9.99
CA LEU A 20 -3.57 -6.83 -9.56
C LEU A 20 -4.11 -7.00 -8.14
N ASP A 21 -4.72 -8.15 -7.84
CA ASP A 21 -5.21 -8.47 -6.51
C ASP A 21 -4.09 -8.43 -5.48
N SER A 22 -2.94 -9.03 -5.79
CA SER A 22 -1.78 -9.00 -4.89
C SER A 22 -1.30 -7.56 -4.64
N ILE A 23 -1.14 -6.76 -5.69
CA ILE A 23 -0.67 -5.37 -5.58
C ILE A 23 -1.66 -4.52 -4.77
N PHE A 24 -2.95 -4.54 -5.11
CA PHE A 24 -3.95 -3.71 -4.43
C PHE A 24 -4.17 -4.15 -2.98
N ASN A 25 -4.18 -5.45 -2.69
CA ASN A 25 -4.28 -5.93 -1.31
C ASN A 25 -3.08 -5.45 -0.48
N ASN A 26 -1.86 -5.54 -1.01
CA ASN A 26 -0.67 -5.07 -0.30
C ASN A 26 -0.75 -3.56 0.02
N LEU A 27 -1.19 -2.74 -0.93
CA LEU A 27 -1.35 -1.30 -0.73
C LEU A 27 -2.47 -0.97 0.27
N LEU A 28 -3.59 -1.68 0.21
CA LEU A 28 -4.72 -1.50 1.12
C LEU A 28 -4.38 -1.89 2.55
N VAL A 29 -3.75 -3.04 2.77
CA VAL A 29 -3.31 -3.48 4.10
C VAL A 29 -2.35 -2.44 4.70
N ASN A 30 -1.39 -1.94 3.92
CA ASN A 30 -0.47 -0.91 4.40
C ASN A 30 -1.20 0.39 4.81
N SER A 31 -2.22 0.80 4.05
CA SER A 31 -3.04 1.96 4.38
C SER A 31 -3.89 1.74 5.63
N ILE A 32 -4.51 0.57 5.78
CA ILE A 32 -5.31 0.21 6.95
C ILE A 32 -4.45 0.21 8.22
N ASP A 33 -3.28 -0.42 8.17
CA ASP A 33 -2.35 -0.44 9.30
C ASP A 33 -1.94 0.99 9.71
N SER A 34 -1.70 1.85 8.72
CA SER A 34 -1.40 3.27 8.92
C SER A 34 -2.57 4.02 9.58
N PHE A 35 -3.79 3.75 9.15
CA PHE A 35 -4.99 4.33 9.75
C PHE A 35 -5.27 3.85 11.16
N ILE A 36 -4.96 2.59 11.49
CA ILE A 36 -5.16 2.04 12.84
C ILE A 36 -4.23 2.74 13.84
N ARG A 37 -2.98 3.03 13.44
CA ARG A 37 -2.03 3.77 14.28
C ARG A 37 -2.43 5.24 14.50
N GLN A 38 -3.08 5.84 13.52
CA GLN A 38 -3.65 7.19 13.63
C GLN A 38 -4.92 7.23 14.48
N LYS A 39 -4.75 7.37 15.80
CA LYS A 39 -5.85 7.44 16.77
C LYS A 39 -6.84 8.57 16.50
N ASP A 40 -6.38 9.70 15.98
CA ASP A 40 -7.19 10.92 15.81
C ASP A 40 -7.63 11.19 14.35
N ASN A 41 -7.29 10.32 13.39
CA ASN A 41 -7.71 10.51 12.00
C ASN A 41 -9.11 9.92 11.75
N ASN A 42 -10.11 10.80 11.79
CA ASN A 42 -11.51 10.48 11.48
C ASN A 42 -11.84 10.59 9.99
N ASN A 43 -10.93 11.07 9.15
CA ASN A 43 -11.14 11.28 7.71
C ASN A 43 -10.22 10.38 6.86
N ARG A 44 -10.23 9.09 7.15
CA ARG A 44 -9.41 8.08 6.44
C ARG A 44 -9.88 7.95 5.00
N LYS A 45 -8.98 8.18 4.04
CA LYS A 45 -9.28 8.19 2.61
C LYS A 45 -8.16 7.50 1.84
N VAL A 46 -8.57 6.56 0.98
CA VAL A 46 -7.76 6.06 -0.13
C VAL A 46 -8.33 6.66 -1.41
N LYS A 47 -7.45 7.12 -2.31
CA LYS A 47 -7.81 7.68 -3.61
C LYS A 47 -6.98 7.00 -4.69
N LEU A 48 -7.68 6.51 -5.71
CA LEU A 48 -7.07 6.08 -6.96
C LEU A 48 -7.24 7.19 -8.00
N LYS A 49 -6.18 7.48 -8.76
CA LYS A 49 -6.30 8.27 -9.99
C LYS A 49 -5.83 7.43 -11.15
N LEU A 50 -6.63 7.45 -12.21
CA LEU A 50 -6.32 6.74 -13.43
C LEU A 50 -5.91 7.75 -14.51
N ALA A 51 -4.75 7.52 -15.10
CA ALA A 51 -4.31 8.20 -16.31
C ALA A 51 -4.19 7.17 -17.45
N ILE A 52 -5.12 7.26 -18.41
CA ILE A 52 -5.13 6.45 -19.63
C ILE A 52 -4.45 7.28 -20.73
N GLN A 53 -3.17 7.01 -20.98
CA GLN A 53 -2.38 7.64 -22.06
C GLN A 53 -1.70 6.54 -22.90
N ILE A 54 -0.47 6.77 -23.37
CA ILE A 54 0.34 5.74 -24.05
C ILE A 54 0.65 4.56 -23.11
N LYS A 55 0.71 4.82 -21.80
CA LYS A 55 0.76 3.83 -20.74
C LYS A 55 -0.42 4.07 -19.79
N ASN A 56 -1.00 2.99 -19.29
CA ASN A 56 -2.00 3.06 -18.22
C ASN A 56 -1.28 3.22 -16.89
N ILE A 57 -1.54 4.32 -16.19
CA ILE A 57 -0.95 4.62 -14.88
C ILE A 57 -2.08 4.70 -13.86
N ILE A 58 -1.90 3.99 -12.75
CA ILE A 58 -2.78 4.05 -11.59
C ILE A 58 -1.98 4.65 -10.45
N ASP A 59 -2.31 5.88 -10.06
CA ASP A 59 -1.74 6.51 -8.88
C ASP A 59 -2.57 6.11 -7.65
N TYR A 60 -1.90 5.57 -6.64
CA TYR A 60 -2.49 5.22 -5.35
C TYR A 60 -2.09 6.26 -4.30
N PHE A 61 -3.07 6.82 -3.58
CA PHE A 61 -2.83 7.74 -2.48
C PHE A 61 -3.65 7.34 -1.26
N ASP A 62 -3.03 7.29 -0.09
CA ASP A 62 -3.68 7.29 1.20
C ASP A 62 -3.33 8.56 1.98
N ASN A 63 -4.10 8.85 3.03
CA ASN A 63 -3.80 9.93 3.97
C ASN A 63 -3.49 9.40 5.38
N GLY A 64 -2.81 8.26 5.45
CA GLY A 64 -2.31 7.68 6.69
C GLY A 64 -1.12 8.47 7.25
N GLU A 65 -0.35 7.84 8.14
CA GLU A 65 0.82 8.43 8.81
C GLU A 65 1.98 8.75 7.87
N GLY A 66 1.89 8.30 6.62
CA GLY A 66 2.99 8.31 5.67
C GLY A 66 3.98 7.17 5.94
N LEU A 67 5.17 7.32 5.37
CA LEU A 67 6.24 6.33 5.47
C LEU A 67 6.95 6.44 6.82
N SER A 68 7.39 5.29 7.36
CA SER A 68 8.30 5.29 8.51
C SER A 68 9.57 6.08 8.17
N GLN A 69 10.14 6.77 9.17
CA GLN A 69 11.43 7.45 9.06
C GLN A 69 12.58 6.49 8.73
N ASP A 70 12.39 5.18 8.95
CA ASP A 70 13.33 4.14 8.57
C ASP A 70 13.46 3.97 7.05
N ILE A 71 12.48 4.47 6.28
CA ILE A 71 12.50 4.45 4.82
C ILE A 71 13.30 5.65 4.31
N ARG A 72 14.60 5.41 4.08
CA ARG A 72 15.54 6.45 3.63
C ARG A 72 15.57 6.67 2.12
N SER A 73 14.96 5.78 1.35
CA SER A 73 14.86 5.92 -0.10
C SER A 73 13.72 5.10 -0.70
N ILE A 74 13.21 5.54 -1.86
CA ILE A 74 12.18 4.84 -2.64
C ILE A 74 12.61 3.41 -3.05
N GLN A 75 13.92 3.17 -3.18
CA GLN A 75 14.45 1.87 -3.55
C GLN A 75 14.27 0.82 -2.45
N MET A 76 14.19 1.26 -1.18
CA MET A 76 13.91 0.35 -0.06
C MET A 76 12.48 -0.18 -0.13
N PHE A 77 11.51 0.65 -0.55
CA PHE A 77 10.13 0.24 -0.74
C PHE A 77 9.96 -0.81 -1.85
N LEU A 78 10.77 -0.73 -2.90
CA LEU A 78 10.73 -1.67 -4.04
C LEU A 78 11.54 -2.95 -3.81
N LYS A 79 12.23 -3.06 -2.67
CA LYS A 79 13.03 -4.24 -2.36
C LYS A 79 12.12 -5.35 -1.85
N HIS A 80 12.17 -6.50 -2.53
CA HIS A 80 11.48 -7.70 -2.09
C HIS A 80 11.82 -8.04 -0.63
N PHE A 81 10.80 -8.39 0.16
CA PHE A 81 10.88 -8.73 1.58
C PHE A 81 11.33 -7.61 2.53
N TYR A 82 11.49 -6.38 2.04
CA TYR A 82 11.73 -5.25 2.93
C TYR A 82 10.41 -4.80 3.58
N THR A 83 10.43 -4.65 4.89
CA THR A 83 9.28 -4.30 5.72
C THR A 83 9.72 -3.38 6.84
N THR A 84 8.87 -2.44 7.23
CA THR A 84 9.03 -1.68 8.46
C THR A 84 8.05 -2.13 9.53
N LYS A 85 7.25 -3.17 9.26
CA LYS A 85 6.28 -3.70 10.22
C LYS A 85 7.04 -4.47 11.29
N ARG A 86 6.71 -4.19 12.54
CA ARG A 86 7.27 -4.90 13.71
C ARG A 86 6.15 -5.61 14.45
N ASN A 87 6.46 -6.78 14.99
CA ASN A 87 5.58 -7.49 15.90
C ASN A 87 5.35 -6.63 17.15
N GLU A 88 4.09 -6.38 17.49
CA GLU A 88 3.74 -5.51 18.63
C GLU A 88 4.20 -6.07 19.98
N HIS A 89 4.39 -7.38 20.08
CA HIS A 89 4.84 -8.06 21.30
C HIS A 89 6.36 -8.26 21.36
N THR A 90 7.01 -8.56 20.23
CA THR A 90 8.44 -8.90 20.20
C THR A 90 9.34 -7.80 19.63
N GLY A 91 8.79 -6.85 18.88
CA GLY A 91 9.55 -5.81 18.17
C GLY A 91 10.31 -6.30 16.93
N GLU A 92 10.25 -7.59 16.62
CA GLU A 92 10.91 -8.20 15.46
C GLU A 92 10.23 -7.78 14.15
N GLU A 93 10.99 -7.71 13.06
CA GLU A 93 10.46 -7.35 11.75
C GLU A 93 9.58 -8.46 11.17
N ILE A 94 8.38 -8.09 10.73
CA ILE A 94 7.42 -9.02 10.11
C ILE A 94 7.62 -9.00 8.59
N GLY A 95 8.19 -10.07 8.04
CA GLY A 95 8.39 -10.24 6.58
C GLY A 95 9.73 -10.86 6.19
N GLN A 96 10.61 -11.15 7.15
CA GLN A 96 11.76 -11.99 6.93
C GLN A 96 11.33 -13.45 7.15
N ASP A 97 11.20 -14.22 6.08
CA ASP A 97 11.25 -15.67 6.20
C ASP A 97 12.60 -16.00 6.84
N SER A 98 12.57 -16.45 8.08
CA SER A 98 13.70 -17.07 8.76
C SER A 98 13.99 -18.43 8.14
N ALA A 99 14.38 -18.43 6.87
CA ALA A 99 14.92 -19.58 6.14
C ALA A 99 16.44 -19.39 6.00
N CYS A 100 17.13 -19.45 7.14
CA CYS A 100 18.54 -19.84 7.21
C CYS A 100 18.77 -20.47 8.59
N GLY A 101 18.52 -21.77 8.66
CA GLY A 101 19.09 -22.71 9.61
C GLY A 101 19.72 -23.85 8.82
#